data_AF-A0A9D6WQT8-F1
#
_entry.id   AF-A0A9D6WQT8-F1
#
_cell.length_a   1.000
_cell.length_b   1.000
_cell.length_c   1.000
_cell.angle_alpha   90.00
_cell.angle_beta   90.00
_cell.angle_gamma   90.00
#
_symmetry.space_group_name_H-M   'P 1'
#
loop_
_entity.id
_entity.type
_entity.pdbx_description
1 polymer ?
#
loop_
_entity_poly.entity_id
_entity_poly.type
_entity_poly.pdbx_seq_one_letter_code
_entity_poly.pdbx_strand_id
1 'polypeptide(L)'
;MKKQITVRAFVIISLLVTIGALMIGCATPTTAPQPTAAPPAATKPAATTAPPVATLKGDVVRGGVLYDTWWEVIEAKAPAGDHPLWKTQTTNTRKGEISWRCKECHGWDYKGKDGAYGGGSHKTGFVGVAGAKSKPAADVLAALKGKPNADHDFSKLMKEQDLIDLVVFITQGQVDLATLINADKTVKGGDVVAGKTQYEKVCVNCHGANGNAINFATIAAPEVVGFLANDNPWEFVHKMMVGQPGWPMPAGITNEWKPQDYANVLAYSQTLSKTPGMSDGGRLYDAWWHMTGAEEPKTDHPLWKTQTTNTRKGPDTWRCKECHGWDYKGKDGAYGGGSHKTGFTGILKSATLSADDLTAWLTGKKNKDHDFSANLDAVQIKAMITFIQKEMKDVSAFVNADKTVKGDPVKGKARFSATCAACHGNDGKKLNFGDDKTPEYVGTLAADNPWEFFHKVLSGQPGEPMPSGYGMGWTLEDVANLAAFSQTLPIK
;
A
#
# COMPACT_ATOMS: atom_id res chain seq x y z
N MET A 1 -24.03 34.79 -29.86
CA MET A 1 -23.93 35.45 -31.19
C MET A 1 -22.67 34.96 -31.87
N LYS A 2 -22.84 34.20 -32.95
CA LYS A 2 -21.79 33.49 -33.70
C LYS A 2 -21.22 34.42 -34.78
N LYS A 3 -19.90 34.43 -34.96
CA LYS A 3 -19.24 34.84 -36.22
C LYS A 3 -18.63 33.59 -36.85
N GLN A 4 -19.10 33.28 -38.05
CA GLN A 4 -18.49 32.33 -39.00
C GLN A 4 -17.16 32.90 -39.51
N ILE A 5 -16.26 32.03 -39.97
CA ILE A 5 -15.72 32.05 -41.35
C ILE A 5 -15.08 30.68 -41.67
N THR A 6 -15.49 30.20 -42.83
CA THR A 6 -15.12 29.06 -43.68
C THR A 6 -13.62 28.78 -43.90
N VAL A 7 -13.25 27.49 -44.01
CA VAL A 7 -12.21 27.02 -44.95
C VAL A 7 -12.65 25.70 -45.61
N ARG A 8 -12.38 25.61 -46.91
CA ARG A 8 -12.85 24.63 -47.90
C ARG A 8 -12.06 23.32 -47.90
N ALA A 9 -12.74 22.28 -48.38
CA ALA A 9 -12.23 20.97 -48.75
C ALA A 9 -11.35 21.00 -50.02
N PHE A 10 -10.40 20.06 -50.12
CA PHE A 10 -9.91 19.52 -51.39
C PHE A 10 -9.63 18.02 -51.24
N VAL A 11 -10.27 17.24 -52.11
CA VAL A 11 -10.10 15.80 -52.36
C VAL A 11 -9.31 15.69 -53.66
N ILE A 12 -8.22 14.91 -53.72
CA ILE A 12 -7.75 14.27 -54.96
C ILE A 12 -7.22 12.86 -54.64
N ILE A 13 -7.84 11.90 -55.33
CA ILE A 13 -7.52 10.47 -55.47
C ILE A 13 -6.40 10.32 -56.51
N SER A 14 -5.49 9.33 -56.37
CA SER A 14 -5.06 8.45 -57.48
C SER A 14 -4.13 7.32 -57.01
N LEU A 15 -4.59 6.08 -57.22
CA LEU A 15 -3.83 4.84 -57.29
C LEU A 15 -2.95 4.82 -58.56
N LEU A 16 -1.81 4.13 -58.53
CA LEU A 16 -1.38 3.26 -59.64
C LEU A 16 -0.28 2.27 -59.22
N VAL A 17 -0.58 1.01 -59.49
CA VAL A 17 0.26 -0.19 -59.36
C VAL A 17 0.96 -0.42 -60.70
N THR A 18 2.25 -0.78 -60.70
CA THR A 18 2.86 -1.56 -61.79
C THR A 18 3.88 -2.57 -61.25
N ILE A 19 3.66 -3.81 -61.66
CA ILE A 19 4.52 -4.99 -61.54
C ILE A 19 5.40 -5.04 -62.80
N GLY A 20 6.67 -5.41 -62.68
CA GLY A 20 7.58 -5.65 -63.82
C GLY A 20 8.72 -6.58 -63.43
N ALA A 21 8.88 -7.66 -64.21
CA ALA A 21 9.50 -8.92 -63.84
C ALA A 21 11.03 -9.01 -64.07
N LEU A 22 11.60 -9.99 -63.35
CA LEU A 22 12.74 -10.86 -63.64
C LEU A 22 13.34 -10.81 -65.06
N MET A 23 14.67 -10.66 -65.12
CA MET A 23 15.51 -11.20 -66.21
C MET A 23 16.77 -11.83 -65.61
N ILE A 24 16.92 -13.14 -65.83
CA ILE A 24 18.11 -13.95 -65.55
C ILE A 24 18.97 -13.95 -66.82
N GLY A 25 20.26 -13.67 -66.68
CA GLY A 25 21.23 -13.78 -67.76
C GLY A 25 22.60 -14.19 -67.23
N CYS A 26 22.97 -15.44 -67.45
CA CYS A 26 24.27 -16.03 -67.15
C CYS A 26 25.33 -15.57 -68.17
N ALA A 27 26.52 -15.19 -67.70
CA ALA A 27 27.76 -15.30 -68.48
C ALA A 27 28.98 -15.42 -67.55
N THR A 28 29.76 -16.48 -67.79
CA THR A 28 30.99 -16.93 -67.11
C THR A 28 32.24 -16.17 -67.60
N PRO A 29 33.41 -16.33 -66.93
CA PRO A 29 34.37 -15.26 -66.70
C PRO A 29 35.47 -15.13 -67.77
N THR A 30 36.03 -13.93 -67.91
CA THR A 30 37.27 -13.70 -68.65
C THR A 30 38.33 -13.19 -67.68
N THR A 31 39.44 -13.92 -67.61
CA THR A 31 40.62 -13.63 -66.78
C THR A 31 41.36 -12.41 -67.31
N ALA A 32 41.55 -11.41 -66.46
CA ALA A 32 42.42 -10.26 -66.67
C ALA A 32 43.55 -10.23 -65.61
N PRO A 33 44.72 -9.63 -65.90
CA PRO A 33 45.98 -9.90 -65.21
C PRO A 33 46.05 -9.26 -63.82
N GLN A 34 46.75 -9.93 -62.89
CA GLN A 34 47.04 -9.43 -61.54
C GLN A 34 47.77 -8.07 -61.57
N PRO A 35 47.26 -7.05 -60.86
CA PRO A 35 48.06 -5.91 -60.43
C PRO A 35 48.88 -6.27 -59.18
N THR A 36 50.12 -5.81 -59.19
CA THR A 36 51.15 -5.92 -58.15
C THR A 36 50.68 -5.51 -56.76
N ALA A 37 51.13 -6.25 -55.75
CA ALA A 37 50.76 -6.07 -54.34
C ALA A 37 51.20 -4.71 -53.77
N ALA A 38 50.26 -4.02 -53.11
CA ALA A 38 50.53 -2.89 -52.23
C ALA A 38 51.14 -3.38 -50.89
N PRO A 39 51.99 -2.58 -50.23
CA PRO A 39 52.55 -2.93 -48.92
C PRO A 39 51.43 -3.10 -47.87
N PRO A 40 51.58 -4.02 -46.89
CA PRO A 40 50.55 -4.24 -45.89
C PRO A 40 50.34 -2.99 -45.04
N ALA A 41 49.06 -2.60 -44.89
CA ALA A 41 48.63 -1.57 -43.96
C ALA A 41 49.01 -1.97 -42.53
N ALA A 42 49.52 -1.00 -41.76
CA ALA A 42 49.81 -1.18 -40.34
C ALA A 42 48.57 -1.70 -39.60
N THR A 43 48.75 -2.78 -38.86
CA THR A 43 47.72 -3.37 -38.00
C THR A 43 47.27 -2.36 -36.96
N LYS A 44 46.01 -1.95 -37.06
CA LYS A 44 45.32 -1.20 -36.01
C LYS A 44 45.31 -2.09 -34.75
N PRO A 45 45.72 -1.61 -33.57
CA PRO A 45 45.65 -2.40 -32.35
C PRO A 45 44.21 -2.88 -32.15
N ALA A 46 44.05 -4.17 -31.89
CA ALA A 46 42.77 -4.74 -31.52
C ALA A 46 42.21 -3.94 -30.35
N ALA A 47 40.97 -3.45 -30.50
CA ALA A 47 40.24 -2.90 -29.38
C ALA A 47 40.17 -4.00 -28.31
N THR A 48 40.87 -3.78 -27.20
CA THR A 48 40.75 -4.61 -26.02
C THR A 48 39.28 -4.55 -25.60
N THR A 49 38.55 -5.63 -25.82
CA THR A 49 37.21 -5.78 -25.24
C THR A 49 37.39 -5.64 -23.74
N ALA A 50 36.79 -4.59 -23.17
CA ALA A 50 36.69 -4.43 -21.74
C ALA A 50 36.16 -5.75 -21.14
N PRO A 51 36.70 -6.21 -20.01
CA PRO A 51 36.17 -7.39 -19.34
C PRO A 51 34.65 -7.23 -19.20
N PRO A 52 33.85 -8.29 -19.40
CA PRO A 52 32.42 -8.21 -19.14
C PRO A 52 32.24 -7.72 -17.71
N VAL A 53 31.63 -6.54 -17.55
CA VAL A 53 31.29 -5.99 -16.23
C VAL A 53 30.47 -7.07 -15.54
N ALA A 54 30.96 -7.56 -14.40
CA ALA A 54 30.25 -8.56 -13.62
C ALA A 54 28.81 -8.05 -13.42
N THR A 55 27.83 -8.80 -13.92
CA THR A 55 26.42 -8.46 -13.78
C THR A 55 26.09 -8.47 -12.30
N LEU A 56 25.70 -7.31 -11.76
CA LEU A 56 25.22 -7.22 -10.39
C LEU A 56 24.00 -8.14 -10.23
N LYS A 57 24.01 -8.97 -9.19
CA LYS A 57 22.90 -9.85 -8.83
C LYS A 57 22.09 -9.20 -7.72
N GLY A 58 20.90 -8.72 -8.06
CA GLY A 58 20.00 -8.06 -7.12
C GLY A 58 18.54 -8.43 -7.40
N ASP A 59 17.68 -8.12 -6.44
CA ASP A 59 16.24 -8.30 -6.53
C ASP A 59 15.60 -7.01 -7.05
N VAL A 60 15.02 -7.09 -8.25
CA VAL A 60 14.36 -5.96 -8.93
C VAL A 60 13.12 -5.47 -8.19
N VAL A 61 12.37 -6.37 -7.54
CA VAL A 61 11.15 -6.04 -6.78
C VAL A 61 11.56 -5.35 -5.50
N ARG A 62 12.55 -5.91 -4.79
CA ARG A 62 13.10 -5.30 -3.58
C ARG A 62 13.70 -3.92 -3.86
N GLY A 63 14.43 -3.77 -4.97
CA GLY A 63 14.95 -2.47 -5.41
C GLY A 63 13.86 -1.44 -5.69
N GLY A 64 12.73 -1.89 -6.22
CA GLY A 64 11.55 -1.05 -6.44
C GLY A 64 10.94 -0.53 -5.14
N VAL A 65 10.70 -1.39 -4.16
CA VAL A 65 10.16 -0.93 -2.86
C VAL A 65 11.16 -0.04 -2.11
N LEU A 66 12.47 -0.28 -2.24
CA LEU A 66 13.50 0.62 -1.68
C LEU A 66 13.42 2.04 -2.28
N TYR A 67 13.03 2.19 -3.55
CA TYR A 67 12.90 3.48 -4.21
C TYR A 67 11.84 4.39 -3.57
N ASP A 68 10.81 3.79 -2.97
CA ASP A 68 9.77 4.48 -2.22
C ASP A 68 10.30 4.90 -0.84
N THR A 69 10.32 3.97 0.11
CA THR A 69 10.55 4.23 1.54
C THR A 69 11.53 3.19 2.08
N TRP A 70 12.80 3.37 1.74
CA TRP A 70 13.82 2.34 1.94
C TRP A 70 14.02 1.90 3.39
N TRP A 71 13.82 2.81 4.36
CA TRP A 71 14.03 2.48 5.77
C TRP A 71 13.00 1.50 6.30
N GLU A 72 11.78 1.47 5.74
CA GLU A 72 10.78 0.44 6.07
C GLU A 72 11.18 -0.93 5.53
N VAL A 73 11.84 -0.99 4.37
CA VAL A 73 12.26 -2.24 3.72
C VAL A 73 13.46 -2.87 4.43
N ILE A 74 14.37 -2.06 4.96
CA ILE A 74 15.56 -2.53 5.69
C ILE A 74 15.35 -2.57 7.21
N GLU A 75 14.14 -2.26 7.67
CA GLU A 75 13.77 -2.19 9.11
C GLU A 75 14.68 -1.24 9.92
N ALA A 76 15.08 -0.12 9.29
CA ALA A 76 15.87 0.91 9.93
C ALA A 76 15.01 2.05 10.46
N LYS A 77 15.57 2.82 11.39
CA LYS A 77 14.98 4.09 11.81
C LYS A 77 14.93 5.06 10.63
N ALA A 78 13.80 5.73 10.46
CA ALA A 78 13.67 6.81 9.48
C ALA A 78 14.78 7.87 9.66
N PRO A 79 15.38 8.38 8.57
CA PRO A 79 16.40 9.42 8.66
C PRO A 79 15.89 10.67 9.38
N ALA A 80 16.72 11.24 10.24
CA ALA A 80 16.43 12.50 10.90
C ALA A 80 16.87 13.68 10.02
N GLY A 81 16.04 14.73 9.98
CA GLY A 81 16.31 15.94 9.22
C GLY A 81 16.21 15.76 7.70
N ASP A 82 16.52 16.80 6.96
CA ASP A 82 16.42 16.80 5.51
C ASP A 82 17.61 16.09 4.85
N HIS A 83 17.39 15.45 3.71
CA HIS A 83 18.45 14.92 2.86
C HIS A 83 19.43 16.05 2.49
N PRO A 84 20.76 15.85 2.51
CA PRO A 84 21.74 16.93 2.30
C PRO A 84 21.53 17.74 1.03
N LEU A 85 21.15 17.09 -0.08
CA LEU A 85 20.80 17.75 -1.34
C LEU A 85 19.50 18.57 -1.29
N TRP A 86 18.61 18.34 -0.34
CA TRP A 86 17.32 19.02 -0.26
C TRP A 86 17.48 20.54 -0.10
N LYS A 87 18.58 21.00 0.51
CA LYS A 87 18.95 22.43 0.62
C LYS A 87 19.21 23.12 -0.74
N THR A 88 19.39 22.35 -1.81
CA THR A 88 19.71 22.87 -3.15
C THR A 88 18.47 23.20 -3.99
N GLN A 89 17.27 22.89 -3.47
CA GLN A 89 15.99 23.28 -4.05
C GLN A 89 15.21 24.19 -3.09
N THR A 90 14.31 25.01 -3.62
CA THR A 90 13.49 25.96 -2.83
C THR A 90 11.99 25.87 -3.11
N THR A 91 11.58 24.93 -3.95
CA THR A 91 10.21 24.83 -4.48
C THR A 91 9.34 23.83 -3.73
N ASN A 92 9.91 22.76 -3.19
CA ASN A 92 9.21 21.76 -2.40
C ASN A 92 9.43 22.04 -0.90
N THR A 93 8.32 22.24 -0.17
CA THR A 93 8.34 22.67 1.24
C THR A 93 8.30 21.50 2.22
N ARG A 94 8.31 20.26 1.74
CA ARG A 94 8.39 19.07 2.61
C ARG A 94 9.74 19.03 3.34
N LYS A 95 9.77 18.30 4.45
CA LYS A 95 10.90 18.24 5.38
C LYS A 95 11.07 16.82 5.93
N GLY A 96 12.16 16.61 6.65
CA GLY A 96 12.46 15.38 7.37
C GLY A 96 12.66 14.20 6.43
N GLU A 97 12.25 13.03 6.91
CA GLU A 97 12.36 11.74 6.25
C GLU A 97 11.76 11.73 4.83
N ILE A 98 10.76 12.57 4.54
CA ILE A 98 10.14 12.62 3.19
C ILE A 98 11.17 13.01 2.12
N SER A 99 12.12 13.88 2.45
CA SER A 99 13.18 14.31 1.51
C SER A 99 14.20 13.21 1.18
N TRP A 100 14.20 12.09 1.92
CA TRP A 100 15.10 10.95 1.72
C TRP A 100 14.53 9.86 0.81
N ARG A 101 13.26 9.98 0.40
CA ARG A 101 12.61 9.05 -0.52
C ARG A 101 13.13 9.31 -1.94
N CYS A 102 13.64 8.30 -2.64
CA CYS A 102 14.22 8.48 -3.98
C CYS A 102 13.20 9.11 -4.94
N LYS A 103 11.93 8.68 -4.84
CA LYS A 103 10.81 9.24 -5.61
C LYS A 103 10.61 10.73 -5.39
N GLU A 104 10.99 11.30 -4.25
CA GLU A 104 10.72 12.72 -3.96
C GLU A 104 11.60 13.65 -4.80
N CYS A 105 12.80 13.17 -5.18
CA CYS A 105 13.68 13.85 -6.13
C CYS A 105 13.46 13.39 -7.57
N HIS A 106 13.31 12.08 -7.77
CA HIS A 106 13.37 11.45 -9.10
C HIS A 106 12.00 11.16 -9.72
N GLY A 107 10.91 11.39 -8.98
CA GLY A 107 9.53 11.21 -9.42
C GLY A 107 9.05 9.76 -9.41
N TRP A 108 7.73 9.57 -9.30
CA TRP A 108 7.10 8.25 -9.48
C TRP A 108 7.14 7.76 -10.93
N ASP A 109 7.28 8.69 -11.88
CA ASP A 109 7.45 8.42 -13.30
C ASP A 109 8.92 8.31 -13.73
N TYR A 110 9.84 8.36 -12.75
CA TYR A 110 11.29 8.28 -12.92
C TYR A 110 11.90 9.42 -13.74
N LYS A 111 11.16 10.50 -14.04
CA LYS A 111 11.61 11.60 -14.92
C LYS A 111 11.95 12.87 -14.13
N GLY A 112 11.66 12.93 -12.82
CA GLY A 112 11.96 14.07 -11.97
C GLY A 112 11.38 15.37 -12.54
N LYS A 113 12.22 16.40 -12.66
CA LYS A 113 11.86 17.72 -13.21
C LYS A 113 11.31 17.68 -14.64
N ASP A 114 11.63 16.65 -15.41
CA ASP A 114 11.23 16.53 -16.82
C ASP A 114 9.93 15.70 -16.97
N GLY A 115 9.31 15.30 -15.84
CA GLY A 115 8.10 14.49 -15.77
C GLY A 115 7.01 15.10 -14.91
N ALA A 116 6.23 14.25 -14.24
CA ALA A 116 5.13 14.62 -13.36
C ALA A 116 5.56 15.59 -12.24
N TYR A 117 6.85 15.57 -11.84
CA TYR A 117 7.42 16.44 -10.81
C TYR A 117 8.07 17.72 -11.40
N GLY A 118 7.85 18.03 -12.68
CA GLY A 118 8.22 19.34 -13.26
C GLY A 118 7.41 20.51 -12.72
N GLY A 119 6.27 20.24 -12.08
CA GLY A 119 5.35 21.20 -11.48
C GLY A 119 4.66 20.68 -10.22
N GLY A 120 3.68 21.44 -9.73
CA GLY A 120 2.89 21.07 -8.56
C GLY A 120 3.67 21.07 -7.24
N SER A 121 3.08 20.49 -6.20
CA SER A 121 3.62 20.49 -4.84
C SER A 121 4.91 19.66 -4.69
N HIS A 122 5.21 18.77 -5.64
CA HIS A 122 6.40 17.92 -5.62
C HIS A 122 7.59 18.47 -6.41
N LYS A 123 7.45 19.65 -7.03
CA LYS A 123 8.52 20.22 -7.85
C LYS A 123 9.79 20.45 -7.02
N THR A 124 10.90 19.84 -7.44
CA THR A 124 12.23 20.03 -6.82
C THR A 124 13.28 20.55 -7.81
N GLY A 125 13.10 20.31 -9.11
CA GLY A 125 14.11 20.62 -10.12
C GLY A 125 15.23 19.57 -10.23
N PHE A 126 15.16 18.45 -9.50
CA PHE A 126 16.10 17.34 -9.66
C PHE A 126 15.79 16.50 -10.91
N VAL A 127 16.84 15.94 -11.54
CA VAL A 127 16.69 15.06 -12.71
C VAL A 127 16.10 13.71 -12.29
N GLY A 128 15.38 13.05 -13.21
CA GLY A 128 14.92 11.68 -13.01
C GLY A 128 16.00 10.61 -13.21
N VAL A 129 15.62 9.35 -12.96
CA VAL A 129 16.45 8.15 -13.15
C VAL A 129 16.14 7.37 -14.44
N ALA A 130 15.20 7.83 -15.28
CA ALA A 130 14.84 7.16 -16.54
C ALA A 130 16.05 6.96 -17.47
N GLY A 131 16.95 7.95 -17.56
CA GLY A 131 18.18 7.86 -18.36
C GLY A 131 19.25 6.92 -17.79
N ALA A 132 19.08 6.42 -16.55
CA ALA A 132 20.02 5.49 -15.94
C ALA A 132 19.91 4.07 -16.50
N LYS A 133 18.80 3.72 -17.17
CA LYS A 133 18.62 2.42 -17.86
C LYS A 133 19.75 2.09 -18.85
N SER A 134 20.28 3.10 -19.52
CA SER A 134 21.33 2.95 -20.52
C SER A 134 22.74 3.07 -19.94
N LYS A 135 22.89 3.28 -18.62
CA LYS A 135 24.19 3.44 -17.95
C LYS A 135 24.71 2.09 -17.45
N PRO A 136 26.04 1.90 -17.37
CA PRO A 136 26.62 0.76 -16.68
C PRO A 136 26.15 0.69 -15.23
N ALA A 137 25.75 -0.49 -14.76
CA ALA A 137 25.27 -0.70 -13.39
C ALA A 137 26.29 -0.26 -12.33
N ALA A 138 27.58 -0.44 -12.59
CA ALA A 138 28.67 0.01 -11.72
C ALA A 138 28.69 1.54 -11.53
N ASP A 139 28.32 2.32 -12.56
CA ASP A 139 28.27 3.78 -12.47
C ASP A 139 27.08 4.25 -11.63
N VAL A 140 25.93 3.55 -11.74
CA VAL A 140 24.75 3.81 -10.91
C VAL A 140 25.05 3.46 -9.45
N LEU A 141 25.72 2.32 -9.20
CA LEU A 141 26.16 1.94 -7.85
C LEU A 141 27.12 2.97 -7.27
N ALA A 142 28.10 3.44 -8.06
CA ALA A 142 29.04 4.47 -7.63
C ALA A 142 28.33 5.80 -7.32
N ALA A 143 27.26 6.15 -8.06
CA ALA A 143 26.43 7.32 -7.77
C ALA A 143 25.68 7.21 -6.45
N LEU A 144 25.13 6.04 -6.12
CA LEU A 144 24.49 5.78 -4.82
C LEU A 144 25.50 5.74 -3.67
N LYS A 145 26.76 5.40 -3.93
CA LYS A 145 27.87 5.51 -2.97
C LYS A 145 28.54 6.91 -2.96
N GLY A 146 27.88 7.92 -3.52
CA GLY A 146 28.30 9.32 -3.48
C GLY A 146 29.52 9.69 -4.33
N LYS A 147 30.00 8.85 -5.25
CA LYS A 147 31.22 9.13 -6.04
C LYS A 147 31.14 10.43 -6.87
N PRO A 148 30.04 10.72 -7.60
CA PRO A 148 29.90 12.00 -8.31
C PRO A 148 29.51 13.16 -7.38
N ASN A 149 28.92 12.85 -6.22
CA ASN A 149 28.44 13.84 -5.26
C ASN A 149 28.31 13.20 -3.86
N ALA A 150 29.14 13.64 -2.90
CA ALA A 150 29.16 13.10 -1.55
C ALA A 150 27.84 13.33 -0.78
N ASP A 151 27.07 14.36 -1.13
CA ASP A 151 25.76 14.64 -0.52
C ASP A 151 24.67 13.64 -0.98
N HIS A 152 24.98 12.73 -1.92
CA HIS A 152 24.12 11.63 -2.41
C HIS A 152 24.58 10.24 -1.92
N ASP A 153 25.42 10.17 -0.89
CA ASP A 153 25.97 8.91 -0.39
C ASP A 153 25.01 8.16 0.55
N PHE A 154 24.48 7.03 0.08
CA PHE A 154 23.64 6.10 0.86
C PHE A 154 24.45 4.95 1.49
N SER A 155 25.75 4.83 1.22
CA SER A 155 26.57 3.69 1.69
C SER A 155 26.71 3.59 3.20
N LYS A 156 26.43 4.69 3.92
CA LYS A 156 26.40 4.74 5.39
C LYS A 156 25.04 4.36 5.98
N LEU A 157 24.00 4.29 5.15
CA LEU A 157 22.60 4.05 5.55
C LEU A 157 22.10 2.67 5.11
N MET A 158 22.70 2.12 4.06
CA MET A 158 22.26 0.90 3.40
C MET A 158 23.42 -0.08 3.25
N LYS A 159 23.15 -1.38 3.35
CA LYS A 159 24.14 -2.41 3.02
C LYS A 159 24.36 -2.41 1.51
N GLU A 160 25.51 -2.93 1.09
CA GLU A 160 25.84 -3.00 -0.33
C GLU A 160 24.78 -3.74 -1.17
N GLN A 161 24.18 -4.80 -0.62
CA GLN A 161 23.11 -5.53 -1.32
C GLN A 161 21.84 -4.66 -1.53
N ASP A 162 21.47 -3.79 -0.58
CA ASP A 162 20.34 -2.88 -0.74
C ASP A 162 20.58 -1.90 -1.89
N LEU A 163 21.82 -1.39 -1.99
CA LEU A 163 22.23 -0.54 -3.11
C LEU A 163 22.24 -1.30 -4.43
N ILE A 164 22.67 -2.57 -4.44
CA ILE A 164 22.64 -3.42 -5.63
C ILE A 164 21.20 -3.66 -6.09
N ASP A 165 20.26 -3.94 -5.18
CA ASP A 165 18.85 -4.12 -5.52
C ASP A 165 18.26 -2.85 -6.15
N LEU A 166 18.54 -1.68 -5.56
CA LEU A 166 18.18 -0.37 -6.14
C LEU A 166 18.77 -0.18 -7.54
N VAL A 167 20.05 -0.53 -7.76
CA VAL A 167 20.70 -0.43 -9.07
C VAL A 167 20.02 -1.33 -10.09
N VAL A 168 19.70 -2.57 -9.74
CA VAL A 168 19.00 -3.50 -10.63
C VAL A 168 17.62 -2.96 -10.98
N PHE A 169 16.86 -2.44 -10.01
CA PHE A 169 15.59 -1.77 -10.28
C PHE A 169 15.75 -0.56 -11.22
N ILE A 170 16.67 0.35 -10.92
CA ILE A 170 16.91 1.56 -11.71
C ILE A 170 17.34 1.21 -13.14
N THR A 171 18.18 0.19 -13.33
CA THR A 171 18.71 -0.14 -14.66
C THR A 171 17.79 -1.05 -15.46
N GLN A 172 17.00 -1.90 -14.81
CA GLN A 172 16.27 -3.02 -15.46
C GLN A 172 14.77 -3.06 -15.12
N GLY A 173 14.34 -2.56 -13.96
CA GLY A 173 12.97 -2.71 -13.43
C GLY A 173 12.01 -1.56 -13.75
N GLN A 174 12.49 -0.41 -14.20
CA GLN A 174 11.64 0.73 -14.55
C GLN A 174 10.77 0.46 -15.79
N VAL A 175 9.51 0.94 -15.79
CA VAL A 175 8.60 0.98 -16.96
C VAL A 175 8.44 2.42 -17.44
N ASP A 176 8.40 2.67 -18.76
CA ASP A 176 8.10 4.02 -19.27
C ASP A 176 6.60 4.32 -19.13
N LEU A 177 6.25 4.97 -18.03
CA LEU A 177 4.86 5.24 -17.68
C LEU A 177 4.16 6.21 -18.64
N ALA A 178 4.89 6.97 -19.48
CA ALA A 178 4.26 7.82 -20.51
C ALA A 178 3.58 7.01 -21.64
N THR A 179 3.92 5.73 -21.76
CA THR A 179 3.22 4.79 -22.65
C THR A 179 1.88 4.34 -22.08
N LEU A 180 1.68 4.43 -20.76
CA LEU A 180 0.51 3.91 -20.04
C LEU A 180 -0.40 5.02 -19.49
N ILE A 181 0.14 6.21 -19.23
CA ILE A 181 -0.54 7.29 -18.52
C ILE A 181 -0.40 8.59 -19.33
N ASN A 182 -1.52 9.27 -19.56
CA ASN A 182 -1.57 10.60 -20.16
C ASN A 182 -1.21 11.68 -19.14
N ALA A 183 -0.83 12.87 -19.61
CA ALA A 183 -0.49 14.00 -18.74
C ALA A 183 -1.66 14.45 -17.84
N ASP A 184 -2.90 14.20 -18.26
CA ASP A 184 -4.11 14.47 -17.48
C ASP A 184 -4.48 13.35 -16.48
N LYS A 185 -3.54 12.41 -16.24
CA LYS A 185 -3.67 11.25 -15.34
C LYS A 185 -4.58 10.12 -15.84
N THR A 186 -5.19 10.25 -17.02
CA THR A 186 -6.00 9.17 -17.60
C THR A 186 -5.11 8.05 -18.15
N VAL A 187 -5.60 6.82 -18.07
CA VAL A 187 -4.91 5.66 -18.68
C VAL A 187 -4.91 5.74 -20.21
N LYS A 188 -3.83 5.30 -20.85
CA LYS A 188 -3.69 5.15 -22.30
C LYS A 188 -3.88 3.68 -22.69
N GLY A 189 -4.96 3.39 -23.42
CA GLY A 189 -5.17 2.09 -24.07
C GLY A 189 -5.45 0.91 -23.12
N GLY A 190 -5.91 1.14 -21.89
CA GLY A 190 -6.25 0.08 -20.95
C GLY A 190 -7.64 -0.52 -21.19
N ASP A 191 -7.73 -1.85 -21.14
CA ASP A 191 -8.97 -2.63 -21.17
C ASP A 191 -9.49 -2.86 -19.74
N VAL A 192 -10.64 -2.26 -19.43
CA VAL A 192 -11.29 -2.35 -18.11
C VAL A 192 -11.73 -3.78 -17.76
N VAL A 193 -12.14 -4.60 -18.73
CA VAL A 193 -12.61 -5.97 -18.50
C VAL A 193 -11.42 -6.89 -18.19
N ALA A 194 -10.34 -6.77 -18.97
CA ALA A 194 -9.09 -7.46 -18.66
C ALA A 194 -8.52 -7.01 -17.31
N GLY A 195 -8.60 -5.70 -17.02
CA GLY A 195 -8.16 -5.11 -15.76
C GLY A 195 -8.92 -5.64 -14.56
N LYS A 196 -10.25 -5.72 -14.66
CA LYS A 196 -11.12 -6.32 -13.64
C LYS A 196 -10.73 -7.76 -13.36
N THR A 197 -10.53 -8.55 -14.42
CA THR A 197 -10.14 -9.97 -14.30
C THR A 197 -8.82 -10.12 -13.53
N GLN A 198 -7.85 -9.26 -13.79
CA GLN A 198 -6.55 -9.31 -13.13
C GLN A 198 -6.64 -8.80 -11.68
N TYR A 199 -7.42 -7.74 -11.44
CA TYR A 199 -7.70 -7.22 -10.10
C TYR A 199 -8.38 -8.28 -9.21
N GLU A 200 -9.38 -8.99 -9.75
CA GLU A 200 -10.11 -10.05 -9.03
C GLU A 200 -9.22 -11.26 -8.70
N LYS A 201 -8.13 -11.48 -9.43
CA LYS A 201 -7.19 -12.58 -9.14
C LYS A 201 -6.20 -12.26 -8.03
N VAL A 202 -5.77 -11.00 -7.94
CA VAL A 202 -4.61 -10.62 -7.10
C VAL A 202 -4.99 -9.60 -6.03
N CYS A 203 -5.70 -8.54 -6.39
CA CYS A 203 -5.90 -7.37 -5.55
C CYS A 203 -7.08 -7.53 -4.58
N VAL A 204 -8.16 -8.21 -5.03
CA VAL A 204 -9.43 -8.30 -4.30
C VAL A 204 -9.29 -8.92 -2.90
N ASN A 205 -8.31 -9.81 -2.71
CA ASN A 205 -8.10 -10.54 -1.47
C ASN A 205 -7.69 -9.64 -0.30
N CYS A 206 -7.17 -8.44 -0.57
CA CYS A 206 -6.80 -7.45 0.44
C CYS A 206 -7.55 -6.13 0.29
N HIS A 207 -7.74 -5.65 -0.94
CA HIS A 207 -8.37 -4.35 -1.20
C HIS A 207 -9.90 -4.41 -1.31
N GLY A 208 -10.48 -5.61 -1.39
CA GLY A 208 -11.90 -5.84 -1.58
C GLY A 208 -12.36 -5.56 -3.02
N ALA A 209 -13.57 -5.98 -3.36
CA ALA A 209 -14.12 -5.83 -4.72
C ALA A 209 -14.25 -4.35 -5.16
N ASN A 210 -14.40 -3.44 -4.20
CA ASN A 210 -14.54 -2.01 -4.42
C ASN A 210 -13.23 -1.23 -4.24
N GLY A 211 -12.12 -1.89 -3.91
CA GLY A 211 -10.81 -1.26 -3.72
C GLY A 211 -10.69 -0.35 -2.50
N ASN A 212 -11.58 -0.49 -1.53
CA ASN A 212 -11.72 0.42 -0.39
C ASN A 212 -11.72 -0.28 0.97
N ALA A 213 -11.19 -1.51 1.06
CA ALA A 213 -11.07 -2.25 2.31
C ALA A 213 -9.91 -1.81 3.21
N ILE A 214 -8.99 -1.01 2.68
CA ILE A 214 -7.82 -0.47 3.38
C ILE A 214 -7.77 1.03 3.10
N ASN A 215 -7.73 1.84 4.17
CA ASN A 215 -7.39 3.26 4.09
C ASN A 215 -5.87 3.41 4.23
N PHE A 216 -5.21 4.02 3.25
CA PHE A 216 -3.76 4.23 3.21
C PHE A 216 -3.32 5.52 3.91
N ALA A 217 -4.28 6.34 4.33
CA ALA A 217 -4.03 7.67 4.89
C ALA A 217 -4.88 7.89 6.15
N THR A 218 -5.12 9.15 6.49
CA THR A 218 -5.86 9.52 7.71
C THR A 218 -7.37 9.39 7.52
N ILE A 219 -8.13 9.37 8.61
CA ILE A 219 -9.60 9.38 8.57
C ILE A 219 -10.12 10.69 7.93
N ALA A 220 -9.42 11.81 8.15
CA ALA A 220 -9.82 13.13 7.64
C ALA A 220 -9.53 13.33 6.13
N ALA A 221 -8.51 12.64 5.62
CA ALA A 221 -8.12 12.66 4.22
C ALA A 221 -7.80 11.22 3.79
N PRO A 222 -8.83 10.37 3.61
CA PRO A 222 -8.62 8.96 3.33
C PRO A 222 -8.15 8.73 1.90
N GLU A 223 -7.32 7.72 1.73
CA GLU A 223 -6.84 7.26 0.43
C GLU A 223 -7.12 5.77 0.28
N VAL A 224 -7.70 5.39 -0.86
CA VAL A 224 -8.02 4.00 -1.23
C VAL A 224 -7.58 3.76 -2.66
N VAL A 225 -7.70 2.53 -3.17
CA VAL A 225 -7.22 2.18 -4.52
C VAL A 225 -7.79 3.10 -5.59
N GLY A 226 -9.10 3.32 -5.59
CA GLY A 226 -9.74 4.19 -6.58
C GLY A 226 -9.33 5.66 -6.45
N PHE A 227 -9.03 6.13 -5.24
CA PHE A 227 -8.48 7.47 -5.03
C PHE A 227 -7.07 7.56 -5.65
N LEU A 228 -6.16 6.67 -5.24
CA LEU A 228 -4.76 6.69 -5.67
C LEU A 228 -4.62 6.52 -7.19
N ALA A 229 -5.38 5.60 -7.79
CA ALA A 229 -5.37 5.38 -9.24
C ALA A 229 -5.80 6.62 -10.05
N ASN A 230 -6.63 7.49 -9.48
CA ASN A 230 -7.07 8.73 -10.12
C ASN A 230 -6.15 9.91 -9.78
N ASP A 231 -5.72 10.05 -8.52
CA ASP A 231 -4.96 11.21 -8.06
C ASP A 231 -3.48 11.10 -8.41
N ASN A 232 -2.89 9.92 -8.25
CA ASN A 232 -1.48 9.67 -8.55
C ASN A 232 -1.29 8.31 -9.25
N PRO A 233 -1.68 8.20 -10.54
CA PRO A 233 -1.59 6.94 -11.29
C PRO A 233 -0.15 6.44 -11.45
N TRP A 234 0.84 7.32 -11.36
CA TRP A 234 2.26 6.93 -11.41
C TRP A 234 2.68 6.16 -10.16
N GLU A 235 2.28 6.63 -8.97
CA GLU A 235 2.47 5.90 -7.72
C GLU A 235 1.70 4.58 -7.72
N PHE A 236 0.44 4.62 -8.17
CA PHE A 236 -0.38 3.42 -8.29
C PHE A 236 0.33 2.34 -9.13
N VAL A 237 0.80 2.68 -10.32
CA VAL A 237 1.49 1.71 -11.20
C VAL A 237 2.83 1.26 -10.62
N HIS A 238 3.60 2.16 -10.00
CA HIS A 238 4.84 1.78 -9.32
C HIS A 238 4.58 0.72 -8.24
N LYS A 239 3.63 0.98 -7.33
CA LYS A 239 3.30 0.07 -6.23
C LYS A 239 2.67 -1.23 -6.69
N MET A 240 1.85 -1.19 -7.74
CA MET A 240 1.35 -2.41 -8.38
C MET A 240 2.47 -3.26 -8.98
N MET A 241 3.52 -2.62 -9.50
CA MET A 241 4.64 -3.30 -10.16
C MET A 241 5.57 -3.98 -9.16
N VAL A 242 5.87 -3.33 -8.02
CA VAL A 242 6.93 -3.75 -7.10
C VAL A 242 6.47 -4.03 -5.67
N GLY A 243 5.22 -3.72 -5.33
CA GLY A 243 4.68 -3.85 -3.97
C GLY A 243 4.77 -2.55 -3.17
N GLN A 244 4.56 -2.68 -1.86
CA GLN A 244 4.48 -1.58 -0.89
C GLN A 244 5.54 -1.81 0.20
N PRO A 245 6.40 -0.82 0.52
CA PRO A 245 7.34 -0.92 1.64
C PRO A 245 6.64 -1.32 2.94
N GLY A 246 7.30 -2.20 3.73
CA GLY A 246 6.78 -2.68 5.01
C GLY A 246 5.60 -3.66 4.92
N TRP A 247 5.03 -3.91 3.74
CA TRP A 247 3.78 -4.67 3.59
C TRP A 247 3.89 -5.77 2.52
N PRO A 248 3.26 -6.94 2.72
CA PRO A 248 3.33 -8.05 1.77
C PRO A 248 2.40 -7.84 0.56
N MET A 249 2.41 -6.65 -0.05
CA MET A 249 1.68 -6.35 -1.27
C MET A 249 2.34 -7.11 -2.44
N PRO A 250 1.61 -7.97 -3.17
CA PRO A 250 2.18 -8.72 -4.30
C PRO A 250 2.70 -7.79 -5.40
N ALA A 251 3.80 -8.17 -6.02
CA ALA A 251 4.42 -7.43 -7.11
C ALA A 251 3.99 -7.98 -8.48
N GLY A 252 3.53 -7.11 -9.38
CA GLY A 252 3.20 -7.49 -10.75
C GLY A 252 4.39 -8.08 -11.53
N ILE A 253 5.62 -7.65 -11.22
CA ILE A 253 6.84 -8.24 -11.81
C ILE A 253 6.96 -9.73 -11.47
N THR A 254 6.72 -10.12 -10.22
CA THR A 254 6.76 -11.52 -9.79
C THR A 254 5.68 -12.36 -10.47
N ASN A 255 4.57 -11.73 -10.86
CA ASN A 255 3.50 -12.37 -11.62
C ASN A 255 3.70 -12.29 -13.14
N GLU A 256 4.88 -11.87 -13.62
CA GLU A 256 5.24 -11.74 -15.04
C GLU A 256 4.32 -10.80 -15.85
N TRP A 257 3.75 -9.78 -15.20
CA TRP A 257 2.86 -8.82 -15.86
C TRP A 257 3.61 -7.97 -16.89
N LYS A 258 2.96 -7.73 -18.02
CA LYS A 258 3.45 -6.88 -19.11
C LYS A 258 2.92 -5.45 -18.93
N PRO A 259 3.51 -4.46 -19.62
CA PRO A 259 3.02 -3.07 -19.58
C PRO A 259 1.51 -2.91 -19.83
N GLN A 260 0.94 -3.71 -20.73
CA GLN A 260 -0.50 -3.70 -21.00
C GLN A 260 -1.34 -4.16 -19.80
N ASP A 261 -0.86 -5.12 -19.01
CA ASP A 261 -1.58 -5.60 -17.82
C ASP A 261 -1.68 -4.49 -16.77
N TYR A 262 -0.60 -3.70 -16.60
CA TYR A 262 -0.63 -2.51 -15.73
C TYR A 262 -1.61 -1.45 -16.23
N ALA A 263 -1.66 -1.18 -17.55
CA ALA A 263 -2.66 -0.26 -18.11
C ALA A 263 -4.09 -0.78 -17.88
N ASN A 264 -4.33 -2.08 -18.09
CA ASN A 264 -5.65 -2.68 -17.87
C ASN A 264 -6.09 -2.53 -16.40
N VAL A 265 -5.23 -2.90 -15.44
CA VAL A 265 -5.55 -2.79 -14.01
C VAL A 265 -5.70 -1.34 -13.57
N LEU A 266 -4.88 -0.41 -14.08
CA LEU A 266 -5.08 1.03 -13.83
C LEU A 266 -6.44 1.50 -14.37
N ALA A 267 -6.82 1.09 -15.60
CA ALA A 267 -8.10 1.44 -16.20
C ALA A 267 -9.28 0.98 -15.34
N TYR A 268 -9.25 -0.26 -14.85
CA TYR A 268 -10.27 -0.75 -13.93
C TYR A 268 -10.23 -0.04 -12.59
N SER A 269 -9.05 0.16 -12.00
CA SER A 269 -8.88 0.80 -10.69
C SER A 269 -9.36 2.25 -10.68
N GLN A 270 -9.27 2.95 -11.82
CA GLN A 270 -9.82 4.30 -11.96
C GLN A 270 -11.36 4.36 -11.87
N THR A 271 -12.06 3.22 -12.04
CA THR A 271 -13.52 3.10 -11.88
C THR A 271 -13.96 2.76 -10.45
N LEU A 272 -13.04 2.38 -9.57
CA LEU A 272 -13.34 1.94 -8.21
C LEU A 272 -13.74 3.09 -7.28
N SER A 273 -14.27 2.73 -6.10
CA SER A 273 -14.63 3.71 -5.08
C SER A 273 -13.42 4.55 -4.68
N LYS A 274 -13.65 5.86 -4.52
CA LYS A 274 -12.66 6.81 -4.01
C LYS A 274 -12.79 7.05 -2.51
N THR A 275 -13.76 6.41 -1.86
CA THR A 275 -14.02 6.54 -0.43
C THR A 275 -13.88 5.19 0.28
N PRO A 276 -13.39 5.17 1.53
CA PRO A 276 -13.32 3.97 2.37
C PRO A 276 -14.64 3.18 2.43
N GLY A 277 -14.52 1.86 2.56
CA GLY A 277 -15.66 0.95 2.76
C GLY A 277 -16.15 0.88 4.20
N MET A 278 -15.48 1.57 5.12
CA MET A 278 -15.83 1.67 6.54
C MET A 278 -15.47 3.05 7.09
N SER A 279 -16.00 3.37 8.27
CA SER A 279 -15.82 4.67 8.92
C SER A 279 -14.50 4.86 9.67
N ASP A 280 -13.74 3.78 9.91
CA ASP A 280 -12.64 3.69 10.89
C ASP A 280 -13.06 3.82 12.39
N GLY A 281 -14.35 4.00 12.68
CA GLY A 281 -14.86 4.09 14.05
C GLY A 281 -14.62 2.83 14.90
N GLY A 282 -14.60 1.65 14.30
CA GLY A 282 -14.23 0.40 14.98
C GLY A 282 -12.76 0.40 15.43
N ARG A 283 -11.83 0.91 14.62
CA ARG A 283 -10.41 1.03 15.01
C ARG A 283 -10.23 2.06 16.13
N LEU A 284 -10.98 3.16 16.08
CA LEU A 284 -11.03 4.13 17.17
C LEU A 284 -11.56 3.51 18.48
N TYR A 285 -12.51 2.56 18.40
CA TYR A 285 -13.08 1.88 19.57
C TYR A 285 -12.05 1.01 20.30
N ASP A 286 -11.09 0.46 19.55
CA ASP A 286 -9.98 -0.29 20.11
C ASP A 286 -8.93 0.63 20.74
N ALA A 287 -8.20 1.41 19.93
CA ALA A 287 -7.06 2.20 20.38
C ALA A 287 -6.94 3.47 19.54
N TRP A 288 -7.73 4.49 19.87
CA TRP A 288 -7.87 5.71 19.06
C TRP A 288 -6.56 6.48 18.86
N TRP A 289 -5.60 6.42 19.79
CA TRP A 289 -4.33 7.14 19.65
C TRP A 289 -3.53 6.66 18.43
N HIS A 290 -3.58 5.36 18.11
CA HIS A 290 -2.96 4.80 16.89
C HIS A 290 -3.61 5.26 15.59
N MET A 291 -4.88 5.70 15.63
CA MET A 291 -5.60 6.20 14.45
C MET A 291 -5.52 7.71 14.29
N THR A 292 -5.29 8.43 15.39
CA THR A 292 -5.26 9.90 15.43
C THR A 292 -3.84 10.45 15.37
N GLY A 293 -2.82 9.63 15.68
CA GLY A 293 -1.44 10.08 15.84
C GLY A 293 -1.21 10.85 17.16
N ALA A 294 -2.18 10.84 18.07
CA ALA A 294 -2.05 11.42 19.40
C ALA A 294 -1.03 10.62 20.24
N GLU A 295 -0.47 11.27 21.26
CA GLU A 295 0.32 10.56 22.27
C GLU A 295 -0.54 9.52 23.00
N GLU A 296 0.06 8.35 23.25
CA GLU A 296 -0.56 7.33 24.06
C GLU A 296 -0.88 7.86 25.47
N PRO A 297 -2.11 7.65 25.99
CA PRO A 297 -2.49 8.14 27.30
C PRO A 297 -1.64 7.52 28.43
N LYS A 298 -1.07 8.38 29.29
CA LYS A 298 -0.19 7.96 30.40
C LYS A 298 -0.91 7.77 31.74
N THR A 299 -2.13 8.30 31.87
CA THR A 299 -2.94 8.23 33.09
C THR A 299 -4.16 7.37 32.88
N ASP A 300 -4.86 7.00 33.96
CA ASP A 300 -6.14 6.29 33.83
C ASP A 300 -7.22 7.23 33.26
N HIS A 301 -8.19 6.66 32.53
CA HIS A 301 -9.37 7.35 32.05
C HIS A 301 -10.18 7.87 33.26
N PRO A 302 -10.74 9.10 33.23
CA PRO A 302 -11.39 9.70 34.40
C PRO A 302 -12.53 8.86 35.01
N LEU A 303 -13.31 8.15 34.19
CA LEU A 303 -14.34 7.22 34.68
C LEU A 303 -13.78 5.96 35.34
N TRP A 304 -12.51 5.60 35.13
CA TRP A 304 -11.94 4.38 35.67
C TRP A 304 -11.98 4.32 37.20
N LYS A 305 -11.93 5.48 37.87
CA LYS A 305 -12.07 5.61 39.33
C LYS A 305 -13.44 5.16 39.88
N THR A 306 -14.46 5.02 39.03
CA THR A 306 -15.82 4.66 39.46
C THR A 306 -16.05 3.14 39.50
N GLN A 307 -15.05 2.34 39.14
CA GLN A 307 -15.06 0.89 39.27
C GLN A 307 -13.89 0.43 40.16
N THR A 308 -14.01 -0.74 40.79
CA THR A 308 -12.99 -1.28 41.71
C THR A 308 -12.62 -2.73 41.42
N THR A 309 -13.09 -3.30 40.31
CA THR A 309 -12.98 -4.73 40.00
C THR A 309 -11.86 -5.04 38.99
N ASN A 310 -11.60 -4.15 38.05
CA ASN A 310 -10.53 -4.27 37.06
C ASN A 310 -9.30 -3.45 37.50
N THR A 311 -8.13 -4.09 37.48
CA THR A 311 -6.86 -3.53 38.00
C THR A 311 -5.95 -2.93 36.93
N ARG A 312 -6.38 -2.93 35.66
CA ARG A 312 -5.65 -2.29 34.56
C ARG A 312 -5.48 -0.79 34.77
N LYS A 313 -4.47 -0.23 34.11
CA LYS A 313 -4.03 1.17 34.28
C LYS A 313 -3.57 1.78 32.95
N GLY A 314 -3.45 3.10 32.95
CA GLY A 314 -2.92 3.87 31.83
C GLY A 314 -3.73 3.65 30.55
N PRO A 315 -3.08 3.38 29.41
CA PRO A 315 -3.73 3.35 28.10
C PRO A 315 -4.82 2.28 27.99
N ASP A 316 -4.71 1.16 28.70
CA ASP A 316 -5.74 0.10 28.72
C ASP A 316 -7.12 0.66 29.10
N THR A 317 -7.15 1.63 30.02
CA THR A 317 -8.40 2.21 30.55
C THR A 317 -9.05 3.20 29.59
N TRP A 318 -8.33 3.66 28.57
CA TRP A 318 -8.81 4.60 27.53
C TRP A 318 -9.38 3.91 26.31
N ARG A 319 -9.26 2.58 26.22
CA ARG A 319 -9.83 1.78 25.14
C ARG A 319 -11.33 1.61 25.40
N CYS A 320 -12.18 1.99 24.45
CA CYS A 320 -13.63 1.91 24.63
C CYS A 320 -14.08 0.48 24.96
N LYS A 321 -13.43 -0.51 24.33
CA LYS A 321 -13.62 -1.94 24.61
C LYS A 321 -13.41 -2.31 26.07
N GLU A 322 -12.56 -1.60 26.82
CA GLU A 322 -12.25 -1.98 28.21
C GLU A 322 -13.43 -1.69 29.14
N CYS A 323 -14.26 -0.70 28.79
CA CYS A 323 -15.51 -0.42 29.49
C CYS A 323 -16.69 -1.17 28.88
N HIS A 324 -16.79 -1.19 27.55
CA HIS A 324 -18.00 -1.61 26.84
C HIS A 324 -17.93 -3.04 26.26
N GLY A 325 -16.78 -3.71 26.38
CA GLY A 325 -16.55 -5.08 25.94
C GLY A 325 -16.29 -5.21 24.44
N TRP A 326 -15.57 -6.25 24.03
CA TRP A 326 -15.42 -6.60 22.61
C TRP A 326 -16.71 -7.11 21.96
N ASP A 327 -17.63 -7.62 22.77
CA ASP A 327 -18.98 -8.01 22.38
C ASP A 327 -19.99 -6.86 22.47
N TYR A 328 -19.51 -5.66 22.85
CA TYR A 328 -20.28 -4.43 23.02
C TYR A 328 -21.37 -4.48 24.10
N LYS A 329 -21.35 -5.50 24.98
CA LYS A 329 -22.37 -5.72 26.02
C LYS A 329 -21.91 -5.32 27.42
N GLY A 330 -20.62 -4.97 27.59
CA GLY A 330 -20.05 -4.54 28.86
C GLY A 330 -20.34 -5.57 29.97
N LYS A 331 -20.87 -5.09 31.10
CA LYS A 331 -21.25 -5.91 32.26
C LYS A 331 -22.25 -7.04 31.96
N ASP A 332 -23.04 -6.91 30.89
CA ASP A 332 -24.11 -7.87 30.54
C ASP A 332 -23.62 -8.93 29.53
N GLY A 333 -22.33 -8.91 29.18
CA GLY A 333 -21.71 -9.84 28.23
C GLY A 333 -20.43 -10.48 28.76
N ALA A 334 -19.46 -10.69 27.87
CA ALA A 334 -18.16 -11.30 28.16
C ALA A 334 -17.40 -10.58 29.29
N TYR A 335 -17.66 -9.28 29.49
CA TYR A 335 -17.04 -8.43 30.51
C TYR A 335 -17.88 -8.35 31.80
N GLY A 336 -18.90 -9.21 31.96
CA GLY A 336 -19.64 -9.36 33.23
C GLY A 336 -18.84 -10.06 34.33
N GLY A 337 -17.73 -10.73 33.96
CA GLY A 337 -16.86 -11.50 34.85
C GLY A 337 -15.38 -11.46 34.41
N GLY A 338 -14.55 -12.25 35.10
CA GLY A 338 -13.13 -12.37 34.79
C GLY A 338 -12.30 -11.12 35.05
N SER A 339 -11.09 -11.08 34.50
CA SER A 339 -10.12 -9.99 34.66
C SER A 339 -10.55 -8.67 34.03
N HIS A 340 -11.49 -8.69 33.09
CA HIS A 340 -12.01 -7.52 32.40
C HIS A 340 -13.27 -6.91 33.04
N LYS A 341 -13.77 -7.47 34.15
CA LYS A 341 -15.00 -7.00 34.78
C LYS A 341 -14.85 -5.57 35.29
N THR A 342 -15.67 -4.65 34.77
CA THR A 342 -15.72 -3.25 35.22
C THR A 342 -17.08 -2.83 35.79
N GLY A 343 -18.16 -3.51 35.40
CA GLY A 343 -19.53 -3.12 35.76
C GLY A 343 -20.12 -2.00 34.88
N PHE A 344 -19.39 -1.50 33.88
CA PHE A 344 -19.93 -0.52 32.93
C PHE A 344 -20.91 -1.16 31.94
N THR A 345 -21.90 -0.38 31.49
CA THR A 345 -22.89 -0.86 30.52
C THR A 345 -22.29 -1.07 29.14
N GLY A 346 -22.81 -2.03 28.37
CA GLY A 346 -22.54 -2.14 26.94
C GLY A 346 -23.14 -1.00 26.12
N ILE A 347 -22.74 -0.93 24.85
CA ILE A 347 -23.13 0.11 23.88
C ILE A 347 -24.04 -0.38 22.75
N LEU A 348 -24.40 -1.67 22.68
CA LEU A 348 -25.27 -2.18 21.60
C LEU A 348 -26.58 -1.38 21.43
N LYS A 349 -27.21 -1.00 22.55
CA LYS A 349 -28.46 -0.22 22.53
C LYS A 349 -28.25 1.22 22.07
N SER A 350 -27.02 1.74 22.15
CA SER A 350 -26.66 3.09 21.73
C SER A 350 -26.78 3.30 20.21
N ALA A 351 -26.85 2.21 19.42
CA ALA A 351 -27.13 2.28 17.98
C ALA A 351 -28.45 2.99 17.64
N THR A 352 -29.40 3.02 18.58
CA THR A 352 -30.72 3.68 18.43
C THR A 352 -30.71 5.16 18.80
N LEU A 353 -29.63 5.66 19.40
CA LEU A 353 -29.52 7.07 19.80
C LEU A 353 -29.30 7.96 18.57
N SER A 354 -29.73 9.23 18.70
CA SER A 354 -29.47 10.25 17.69
C SER A 354 -27.97 10.56 17.58
N ALA A 355 -27.53 11.05 16.43
CA ALA A 355 -26.14 11.50 16.25
C ALA A 355 -25.77 12.62 17.24
N ASP A 356 -26.71 13.50 17.57
CA ASP A 356 -26.53 14.58 18.54
C ASP A 356 -26.36 14.04 19.96
N ASP A 357 -27.15 13.03 20.36
CA ASP A 357 -26.98 12.38 21.67
C ASP A 357 -25.67 11.63 21.77
N LEU A 358 -25.26 10.90 20.73
CA LEU A 358 -23.97 10.22 20.69
C LEU A 358 -22.80 11.22 20.72
N THR A 359 -22.91 12.33 19.99
CA THR A 359 -21.94 13.43 20.06
C THR A 359 -21.87 13.99 21.47
N ALA A 360 -23.02 14.22 22.12
CA ALA A 360 -23.07 14.74 23.48
C ALA A 360 -22.46 13.79 24.52
N TRP A 361 -22.49 12.47 24.30
CA TRP A 361 -21.75 11.50 25.11
C TRP A 361 -20.23 11.58 24.85
N LEU A 362 -19.81 11.59 23.58
CA LEU A 362 -18.39 11.58 23.19
C LEU A 362 -17.67 12.91 23.50
N THR A 363 -18.39 14.01 23.63
CA THR A 363 -17.85 15.36 23.92
C THR A 363 -18.05 15.79 25.36
N GLY A 364 -18.35 14.85 26.26
CA GLY A 364 -18.50 15.14 27.69
C GLY A 364 -19.75 15.91 28.10
N LYS A 365 -20.59 16.37 27.17
CA LYS A 365 -21.80 17.15 27.46
C LYS A 365 -22.82 16.38 28.32
N LYS A 366 -22.93 15.05 28.14
CA LYS A 366 -23.77 14.19 29.00
C LYS A 366 -23.04 13.73 30.26
N ASN A 367 -21.71 13.56 30.18
CA ASN A 367 -20.87 13.18 31.30
C ASN A 367 -19.44 13.68 31.07
N LYS A 368 -19.01 14.68 31.85
CA LYS A 368 -17.69 15.32 31.72
C LYS A 368 -16.51 14.35 31.84
N ASP A 369 -16.68 13.22 32.53
CA ASP A 369 -15.61 12.23 32.72
C ASP A 369 -15.53 11.25 31.51
N HIS A 370 -16.46 11.36 30.54
CA HIS A 370 -16.49 10.63 29.26
C HIS A 370 -16.11 11.54 28.07
N ASP A 371 -15.39 12.63 28.31
CA ASP A 371 -15.05 13.60 27.27
C ASP A 371 -13.83 13.16 26.45
N PHE A 372 -14.03 12.92 25.15
CA PHE A 372 -12.98 12.63 24.18
C PHE A 372 -12.73 13.81 23.22
N SER A 373 -13.39 14.95 23.39
CA SER A 373 -13.27 16.09 22.46
C SER A 373 -11.88 16.73 22.43
N ALA A 374 -11.07 16.50 23.47
CA ALA A 374 -9.67 16.89 23.50
C ALA A 374 -8.76 15.96 22.67
N ASN A 375 -9.24 14.76 22.33
CA ASN A 375 -8.47 13.69 21.71
C ASN A 375 -8.96 13.32 20.31
N LEU A 376 -10.26 13.53 20.04
CA LEU A 376 -10.90 13.19 18.79
C LEU A 376 -11.47 14.46 18.14
N ASP A 377 -11.11 14.70 16.88
CA ASP A 377 -11.71 15.75 16.08
C ASP A 377 -13.14 15.42 15.63
N ALA A 378 -13.82 16.39 14.99
CA ALA A 378 -15.20 16.21 14.55
C ALA A 378 -15.36 15.08 13.51
N VAL A 379 -14.34 14.80 12.69
CA VAL A 379 -14.38 13.71 11.69
C VAL A 379 -14.28 12.36 12.40
N GLN A 380 -13.39 12.24 13.39
CA GLN A 380 -13.19 11.04 14.19
C GLN A 380 -14.39 10.74 15.09
N ILE A 381 -15.01 11.77 15.68
CA ILE A 381 -16.28 11.62 16.41
C ILE A 381 -17.38 11.13 15.46
N LYS A 382 -17.48 11.68 14.25
CA LYS A 382 -18.45 11.22 13.24
C LYS A 382 -18.19 9.77 12.79
N ALA A 383 -16.93 9.37 12.69
CA ALA A 383 -16.54 7.99 12.43
C ALA A 383 -17.04 7.06 13.55
N MET A 384 -16.81 7.41 14.82
CA MET A 384 -17.31 6.65 15.97
C MET A 384 -18.84 6.54 15.96
N ILE A 385 -19.55 7.63 15.68
CA ILE A 385 -21.02 7.63 15.57
C ILE A 385 -21.49 6.70 14.46
N THR A 386 -20.82 6.75 13.30
CA THR A 386 -21.13 5.87 12.16
C THR A 386 -20.92 4.40 12.54
N PHE A 387 -19.82 4.09 13.24
CA PHE A 387 -19.55 2.76 13.74
C PHE A 387 -20.67 2.27 14.69
N ILE A 388 -21.01 3.06 15.71
CA ILE A 388 -22.06 2.71 16.70
C ILE A 388 -23.42 2.50 16.02
N GLN A 389 -23.79 3.34 15.06
CA GLN A 389 -25.12 3.29 14.45
C GLN A 389 -25.26 2.26 13.33
N LYS A 390 -24.18 1.94 12.60
CA LYS A 390 -24.28 1.20 11.33
C LYS A 390 -23.38 -0.03 11.24
N GLU A 391 -22.19 0.04 11.83
CA GLU A 391 -21.17 -0.97 11.62
C GLU A 391 -21.15 -1.99 12.76
N MET A 392 -21.27 -1.57 14.02
CA MET A 392 -21.30 -2.43 15.20
C MET A 392 -22.28 -3.61 15.04
N LYS A 393 -21.77 -4.84 15.16
CA LYS A 393 -22.54 -6.08 15.00
C LYS A 393 -22.58 -6.89 16.29
N ASP A 394 -23.76 -7.36 16.68
CA ASP A 394 -23.88 -8.38 17.74
C ASP A 394 -23.53 -9.75 17.17
N VAL A 395 -22.46 -10.36 17.70
CA VAL A 395 -21.93 -11.66 17.26
C VAL A 395 -22.41 -12.84 18.10
N SER A 396 -23.36 -12.61 19.02
CA SER A 396 -23.80 -13.63 19.99
C SER A 396 -24.47 -14.85 19.37
N ALA A 397 -24.96 -14.74 18.13
CA ALA A 397 -25.47 -15.90 17.40
C ALA A 397 -24.35 -16.90 17.04
N PHE A 398 -23.10 -16.44 16.94
CA PHE A 398 -21.96 -17.20 16.46
C PHE A 398 -21.02 -17.67 17.58
N VAL A 399 -20.90 -16.92 18.68
CA VAL A 399 -19.99 -17.28 19.79
C VAL A 399 -20.75 -17.98 20.92
N ASN A 400 -20.34 -19.20 21.25
CA ASN A 400 -20.91 -19.96 22.37
C ASN A 400 -20.37 -19.49 23.73
N ALA A 401 -21.04 -19.90 24.81
CA ALA A 401 -20.61 -19.58 26.18
C ALA A 401 -19.23 -20.15 26.53
N ASP A 402 -18.83 -21.26 25.91
CA ASP A 402 -17.51 -21.87 26.03
C ASP A 402 -16.46 -21.27 25.08
N LYS A 403 -16.80 -20.15 24.42
CA LYS A 403 -15.99 -19.42 23.42
C LYS A 403 -15.80 -20.14 22.08
N THR A 404 -16.32 -21.35 21.89
CA THR A 404 -16.29 -21.98 20.56
C THR A 404 -17.15 -21.18 19.56
N VAL A 405 -16.72 -21.10 18.31
CA VAL A 405 -17.44 -20.35 17.27
C VAL A 405 -18.20 -21.28 16.33
N LYS A 406 -19.48 -20.98 16.11
CA LYS A 406 -20.33 -21.64 15.11
C LYS A 406 -19.99 -21.13 13.71
N GLY A 407 -19.17 -21.89 12.99
CA GLY A 407 -18.83 -21.63 11.60
C GLY A 407 -18.32 -22.88 10.90
N ASP A 408 -18.18 -22.79 9.58
CA ASP A 408 -17.58 -23.79 8.72
C ASP A 408 -16.06 -23.54 8.61
N PRO A 409 -15.22 -24.37 9.27
CA PRO A 409 -13.77 -24.18 9.24
C PRO A 409 -13.15 -24.47 7.86
N VAL A 410 -13.82 -25.18 6.96
CA VAL A 410 -13.32 -25.41 5.58
C VAL A 410 -13.43 -24.12 4.79
N LYS A 411 -14.58 -23.44 4.84
CA LYS A 411 -14.74 -22.10 4.25
C LYS A 411 -13.81 -21.08 4.93
N GLY A 412 -13.66 -21.19 6.25
CA GLY A 412 -12.73 -20.37 7.03
C GLY A 412 -11.28 -20.49 6.56
N LYS A 413 -10.80 -21.73 6.37
CA LYS A 413 -9.45 -22.01 5.87
C LYS A 413 -9.20 -21.38 4.50
N ALA A 414 -10.14 -21.52 3.57
CA ALA A 414 -10.00 -20.94 2.23
C ALA A 414 -9.82 -19.40 2.30
N ARG A 415 -10.62 -18.72 3.14
CA ARG A 415 -10.50 -17.27 3.35
C ARG A 415 -9.21 -16.89 4.07
N PHE A 416 -8.83 -17.64 5.10
CA PHE A 416 -7.58 -17.40 5.83
C PHE A 416 -6.36 -17.48 4.90
N SER A 417 -6.29 -18.53 4.08
CA SER A 417 -5.21 -18.71 3.11
C SER A 417 -5.17 -17.60 2.05
N ALA A 418 -6.33 -17.09 1.62
CA ALA A 418 -6.41 -16.05 0.59
C ALA A 418 -6.05 -14.65 1.10
N THR A 419 -6.46 -14.29 2.32
CA THR A 419 -6.36 -12.91 2.83
C THR A 419 -5.39 -12.77 4.00
N CYS A 420 -5.39 -13.72 4.94
CA CYS A 420 -4.72 -13.55 6.23
C CYS A 420 -3.28 -14.09 6.23
N ALA A 421 -3.04 -15.20 5.54
CA ALA A 421 -1.79 -15.94 5.60
C ALA A 421 -0.56 -15.17 5.06
N ALA A 422 -0.77 -14.16 4.20
CA ALA A 422 0.31 -13.31 3.71
C ALA A 422 1.03 -12.57 4.86
N CYS A 423 0.25 -12.10 5.84
CA CYS A 423 0.75 -11.43 7.04
C CYS A 423 0.96 -12.40 8.20
N HIS A 424 -0.02 -13.27 8.48
CA HIS A 424 -0.03 -14.11 9.68
C HIS A 424 0.64 -15.49 9.49
N GLY A 425 1.02 -15.87 8.28
CA GLY A 425 1.49 -17.23 7.96
C GLY A 425 0.35 -18.23 7.90
N ASN A 426 0.57 -19.37 7.24
CA ASN A 426 -0.45 -20.42 7.10
C ASN A 426 -0.84 -21.08 8.43
N ASP A 427 0.04 -21.03 9.42
CA ASP A 427 -0.17 -21.51 10.79
C ASP A 427 -0.62 -20.39 11.74
N GLY A 428 -0.73 -19.15 11.27
CA GLY A 428 -1.11 -18.00 12.08
C GLY A 428 -0.03 -17.48 13.03
N LYS A 429 1.21 -17.97 12.94
CA LYS A 429 2.30 -17.66 13.89
C LYS A 429 3.32 -16.63 13.40
N LYS A 430 3.20 -16.12 12.18
CA LYS A 430 4.20 -15.20 11.61
C LYS A 430 4.30 -13.87 12.37
N LEU A 431 3.22 -13.42 12.99
CA LEU A 431 3.18 -12.21 13.81
C LEU A 431 2.86 -12.59 15.26
N ASN A 432 3.80 -12.33 16.17
CA ASN A 432 3.58 -12.45 17.60
C ASN A 432 2.96 -11.13 18.13
N PHE A 433 1.73 -11.19 18.64
CA PHE A 433 1.01 -10.05 19.21
C PHE A 433 1.37 -9.79 20.68
N GLY A 434 2.00 -10.76 21.34
CA GLY A 434 2.49 -10.67 22.70
C GLY A 434 3.98 -10.30 22.74
N ASP A 435 4.71 -10.95 23.65
CA ASP A 435 6.16 -10.84 23.72
C ASP A 435 6.83 -12.22 23.58
N ASP A 436 8.17 -12.26 23.58
CA ASP A 436 8.92 -13.51 23.46
C ASP A 436 8.65 -14.50 24.60
N LYS A 437 8.18 -14.04 25.75
CA LYS A 437 7.90 -14.86 26.94
C LYS A 437 6.47 -15.35 26.98
N THR A 438 5.55 -14.55 26.46
CA THR A 438 4.11 -14.76 26.43
C THR A 438 3.61 -14.50 25.00
N PRO A 439 3.95 -15.41 24.06
CA PRO A 439 3.59 -15.20 22.68
C PRO A 439 2.08 -15.35 22.48
N GLU A 440 1.53 -14.48 21.66
CA GLU A 440 0.13 -14.52 21.25
C GLU A 440 0.04 -14.52 19.73
N TYR A 441 -0.77 -15.42 19.18
CA TYR A 441 -0.94 -15.60 17.74
C TYR A 441 -2.42 -15.58 17.37
N VAL A 442 -2.72 -15.74 16.08
CA VAL A 442 -4.11 -15.79 15.61
C VAL A 442 -4.91 -16.89 16.32
N GLY A 443 -4.32 -18.08 16.49
CA GLY A 443 -4.95 -19.19 17.20
C GLY A 443 -5.25 -18.87 18.66
N THR A 444 -4.28 -18.24 19.36
CA THR A 444 -4.43 -17.79 20.75
C THR A 444 -5.60 -16.84 20.88
N LEU A 445 -5.64 -15.79 20.05
CA LEU A 445 -6.70 -14.79 20.08
C LEU A 445 -8.08 -15.39 19.78
N ALA A 446 -8.17 -16.23 18.74
CA ALA A 446 -9.43 -16.85 18.34
C ALA A 446 -10.00 -17.79 19.41
N ALA A 447 -9.15 -18.51 20.15
CA ALA A 447 -9.55 -19.39 21.24
C ALA A 447 -9.89 -18.62 22.52
N ASP A 448 -9.05 -17.67 22.92
CA ASP A 448 -9.16 -17.00 24.22
C ASP A 448 -10.18 -15.85 24.20
N ASN A 449 -10.27 -15.12 23.09
CA ASN A 449 -11.11 -13.95 22.94
C ASN A 449 -11.72 -13.85 21.53
N PRO A 450 -12.66 -14.74 21.18
CA PRO A 450 -13.32 -14.72 19.87
C PRO A 450 -14.02 -13.39 19.58
N TRP A 451 -14.51 -12.67 20.59
CA TRP A 451 -15.14 -11.36 20.39
C TRP A 451 -14.16 -10.31 19.85
N GLU A 452 -12.93 -10.29 20.38
CA GLU A 452 -11.85 -9.44 19.83
C GLU A 452 -11.47 -9.86 18.42
N PHE A 453 -11.39 -11.17 18.16
CA PHE A 453 -11.16 -11.69 16.81
C PHE A 453 -12.21 -11.16 15.82
N PHE A 454 -13.51 -11.28 16.14
CA PHE A 454 -14.58 -10.75 15.29
C PHE A 454 -14.45 -9.24 15.07
N HIS A 455 -14.18 -8.48 16.13
CA HIS A 455 -14.01 -7.03 16.03
C HIS A 455 -12.85 -6.66 15.09
N LYS A 456 -11.67 -7.24 15.30
CA LYS A 456 -10.47 -6.92 14.50
C LYS A 456 -10.58 -7.41 13.07
N VAL A 457 -11.22 -8.55 12.81
CA VAL A 457 -11.47 -8.98 11.43
C VAL A 457 -12.46 -8.05 10.73
N LEU A 458 -13.51 -7.60 11.40
CA LEU A 458 -14.50 -6.70 10.80
C LEU A 458 -13.94 -5.29 10.60
N SER A 459 -13.23 -4.73 11.57
CA SER A 459 -12.80 -3.33 11.60
C SER A 459 -11.35 -3.10 11.16
N GLY A 460 -10.52 -4.14 11.16
CA GLY A 460 -9.06 -4.04 11.07
C GLY A 460 -8.39 -3.77 12.42
N GLN A 461 -7.07 -3.64 12.39
CA GLN A 461 -6.20 -3.36 13.53
C GLN A 461 -5.83 -1.86 13.54
N PRO A 462 -5.92 -1.14 14.67
CA PRO A 462 -5.49 0.26 14.73
C PRO A 462 -4.02 0.43 14.39
N GLY A 463 -3.69 1.45 13.60
CA GLY A 463 -2.32 1.75 13.16
C GLY A 463 -1.78 0.82 12.07
N GLU A 464 -2.46 -0.30 11.78
CA GLU A 464 -2.01 -1.27 10.79
C GLU A 464 -2.98 -1.32 9.59
N PRO A 465 -2.49 -1.50 8.35
CA PRO A 465 -3.30 -1.69 7.14
C PRO A 465 -3.87 -3.12 7.05
N MET A 466 -4.30 -3.70 8.18
CA MET A 466 -5.06 -4.95 8.21
C MET A 466 -6.39 -4.75 7.47
N PRO A 467 -6.72 -5.55 6.43
CA PRO A 467 -7.96 -5.41 5.69
C PRO A 467 -9.19 -5.51 6.59
N SER A 468 -10.17 -4.64 6.38
CA SER A 468 -11.45 -4.67 7.10
C SER A 468 -12.46 -5.58 6.41
N GLY A 469 -13.05 -6.50 7.17
CA GLY A 469 -14.19 -7.30 6.73
C GLY A 469 -15.37 -6.45 6.22
N TYR A 470 -15.65 -5.28 6.82
CA TYR A 470 -16.68 -4.36 6.30
C TYR A 470 -16.35 -3.87 4.88
N GLY A 471 -15.12 -3.39 4.67
CA GLY A 471 -14.71 -2.94 3.34
C GLY A 471 -14.51 -4.07 2.32
N MET A 472 -14.28 -5.29 2.80
CA MET A 472 -14.28 -6.51 1.98
C MET A 472 -15.70 -6.99 1.62
N GLY A 473 -16.74 -6.43 2.24
CA GLY A 473 -18.13 -6.86 2.06
C GLY A 473 -18.45 -8.21 2.69
N TRP A 474 -17.70 -8.62 3.73
CA TRP A 474 -17.90 -9.90 4.41
C TRP A 474 -19.14 -9.88 5.32
N THR A 475 -19.84 -11.00 5.34
CA THR A 475 -20.94 -11.24 6.28
C THR A 475 -20.42 -11.68 7.65
N LEU A 476 -21.29 -11.70 8.67
CA LEU A 476 -20.91 -12.30 9.97
C LEU A 476 -20.65 -13.81 9.86
N GLU A 477 -21.36 -14.51 8.97
CA GLU A 477 -21.09 -15.92 8.70
C GLU A 477 -19.68 -16.10 8.13
N ASP A 478 -19.24 -15.20 7.25
CA ASP A 478 -17.90 -15.24 6.69
C ASP A 478 -16.80 -15.11 7.74
N VAL A 479 -17.00 -14.22 8.70
CA VAL A 479 -16.08 -14.03 9.83
C VAL A 479 -16.19 -15.17 10.82
N ALA A 480 -17.38 -15.74 11.05
CA ALA A 480 -17.58 -16.90 11.91
C ALA A 480 -16.87 -18.15 11.36
N ASN A 481 -16.96 -18.38 10.04
CA ASN A 481 -16.21 -19.43 9.35
C ASN A 481 -14.70 -19.25 9.57
N LEU A 482 -14.20 -18.01 9.40
CA LEU A 482 -12.80 -17.67 9.62
C LEU A 482 -12.36 -17.90 11.08
N ALA A 483 -13.18 -17.50 12.05
CA ALA A 483 -12.93 -17.70 13.46
C ALA A 483 -12.93 -19.20 13.84
N ALA A 484 -13.88 -19.97 13.33
CA ALA A 484 -13.96 -21.42 13.54
C ALA A 484 -12.70 -22.14 13.01
N PHE A 485 -12.19 -21.74 11.84
CA PHE A 485 -10.89 -22.22 11.37
C PHE A 485 -9.73 -21.75 12.24
N SER A 486 -9.73 -20.48 12.63
CA SER A 486 -8.65 -19.90 13.44
C SER A 486 -8.52 -20.56 14.81
N GLN A 487 -9.62 -21.06 15.38
CA GLN A 487 -9.61 -21.87 16.61
C GLN A 487 -8.93 -23.24 16.46
N THR A 488 -8.65 -23.68 15.22
CA THR A 488 -7.89 -24.91 14.94
C THR A 488 -6.38 -24.66 14.78
N LEU A 489 -5.96 -23.40 14.73
CA LEU A 489 -4.55 -23.04 14.57
C LEU A 489 -3.76 -23.23 15.88
N PRO A 490 -2.43 -23.41 15.80
CA PRO A 490 -1.57 -23.47 16.98
C PRO A 490 -1.71 -22.23 17.89
N ILE A 491 -1.68 -22.47 19.20
CA ILE A 491 -1.79 -21.42 20.23
C ILE A 491 -0.45 -21.10 20.92
N LYS A 492 0.62 -21.88 20.64
CA LYS A 492 1.98 -21.72 21.18
C LYS A 492 3.03 -22.12 20.15
#